data_AF-A0A536W2R2-F1
#
_entry.id   AF-A0A536W2R2-F1
#
_cell.length_a   1.000
_cell.length_b   1.000
_cell.length_c   1.000
_cell.angle_alpha   90.00
_cell.angle_beta   90.00
_cell.angle_gamma   90.00
#
_symmetry.space_group_name_H-M   'P 1'
#
loop_
_entity.id
_entity.type
_entity.pdbx_description
1 polymer ?
#
loop_
_entity_poly.entity_id
_entity_poly.type
_entity_poly.pdbx_seq_one_letter_code
_entity_poly.pdbx_strand_id
1 'polypeptide(L)'
;MIEFEAVYYDGRTSARKPVRVRVYTLVIQIVGEGLRLDVPLGKVQVDPPVGGTRRSLHLPDGAQLQTDDHAAVETLFPRAHVLEGWVHGLEQRWPYALAGVAFVAAFAWWSVVDGLPRAAKIAAGFVPATVEAKLGEQTLSFFEGKVCRPSALSAARQQALQQRFAGLTAGLSDGYSYRLLPRNCRGVGANAFALPGGAIVMTD
;
A
#
# COMPACT_ATOMS: atom_id res chain seq x y z
N MET A 1 -33.79 -30.25 20.31
CA MET A 1 -33.69 -29.61 21.63
C MET A 1 -32.24 -29.70 22.03
N ILE A 2 -31.57 -28.57 22.32
CA ILE A 2 -30.17 -28.54 22.76
C ILE A 2 -30.18 -28.22 24.25
N GLU A 3 -29.43 -28.97 25.04
CA GLU A 3 -29.33 -28.77 26.48
C GLU A 3 -27.85 -28.74 26.88
N PHE A 4 -27.45 -27.73 27.64
CA PHE A 4 -26.07 -27.58 28.12
C PHE A 4 -26.04 -26.94 29.51
N GLU A 5 -24.93 -27.13 30.22
CA GLU A 5 -24.72 -26.52 31.54
C GLU A 5 -24.00 -25.18 31.39
N ALA A 6 -24.45 -24.19 32.17
CA ALA A 6 -23.87 -22.85 32.18
C ALA A 6 -23.88 -22.26 33.59
N VAL A 7 -23.12 -21.19 33.76
CA VAL A 7 -23.14 -20.35 34.96
C VAL A 7 -23.85 -19.05 34.61
N TYR A 8 -24.92 -18.73 35.34
CA TYR A 8 -25.66 -17.49 35.21
C TYR A 8 -25.11 -16.42 36.15
N TYR A 9 -24.97 -15.22 35.61
CA TYR A 9 -24.66 -13.97 36.29
C TYR A 9 -25.78 -12.97 36.04
N ASP A 10 -26.22 -12.28 37.08
CA ASP A 10 -27.36 -11.36 37.03
C ASP A 10 -27.01 -9.93 36.55
N GLY A 11 -25.73 -9.69 36.23
CA GLY A 11 -25.23 -8.37 35.79
C GLY A 11 -25.16 -7.30 36.89
N ARG A 12 -25.60 -7.61 38.11
CA ARG A 12 -25.63 -6.70 39.26
C ARG A 12 -24.69 -7.14 40.37
N THR A 13 -24.45 -8.44 40.46
CA THR A 13 -23.59 -9.09 41.44
C THR A 13 -22.70 -10.13 40.76
N SER A 14 -21.52 -10.39 41.34
CA SER A 14 -20.61 -11.44 40.85
C SER A 14 -21.02 -12.85 41.30
N ALA A 15 -22.27 -13.04 41.74
CA ALA A 15 -22.76 -14.32 42.26
C ALA A 15 -22.91 -15.33 41.13
N ARG A 16 -22.23 -16.48 41.27
CA ARG A 16 -22.28 -17.59 40.31
C ARG A 16 -23.46 -18.49 40.63
N LYS A 17 -24.40 -18.62 39.69
CA LYS A 17 -25.53 -19.55 39.82
C LYS A 17 -25.42 -20.64 38.76
N PRO A 18 -25.18 -21.92 39.14
CA PRO A 18 -25.22 -23.00 38.17
C PRO A 18 -26.64 -23.13 37.59
N VAL A 19 -26.75 -23.14 36.28
CA VAL A 19 -28.02 -23.24 35.56
C VAL A 19 -27.92 -24.27 34.44
N ARG A 20 -29.04 -24.89 34.13
CA ARG A 20 -29.21 -25.71 32.95
C ARG A 20 -29.96 -24.92 31.89
N VAL A 21 -29.38 -24.86 30.71
CA VAL A 21 -29.93 -24.10 29.58
C VAL A 21 -30.54 -25.08 28.60
N ARG A 22 -31.83 -24.88 28.31
CA ARG A 22 -32.59 -25.66 27.32
C ARG A 22 -33.01 -24.75 26.20
N VAL A 23 -32.60 -25.08 24.98
CA VAL A 23 -32.93 -24.29 23.81
C VAL A 23 -34.00 -24.96 22.98
N TYR A 24 -35.09 -24.23 22.81
CA TYR A 24 -36.19 -24.51 21.89
C TYR A 24 -36.05 -23.63 20.65
N THR A 25 -36.91 -23.84 19.66
CA THR A 25 -36.80 -23.24 18.32
C THR A 25 -36.55 -21.72 18.31
N LEU A 26 -37.14 -20.96 19.25
CA LEU A 26 -37.01 -19.50 19.32
C LEU A 26 -36.73 -18.97 20.75
N VAL A 27 -36.61 -19.84 21.75
CA VAL A 27 -36.54 -19.44 23.17
C VAL A 27 -35.48 -20.28 23.87
N ILE A 28 -34.63 -19.59 24.64
CA ILE A 28 -33.72 -20.18 25.59
C ILE A 28 -34.39 -20.17 26.97
N GLN A 29 -34.56 -21.35 27.53
CA GLN A 29 -35.03 -21.53 28.91
C GLN A 29 -33.83 -21.81 29.81
N ILE A 30 -33.70 -21.00 30.86
CA ILE A 30 -32.62 -21.06 31.85
C ILE A 30 -33.25 -21.52 33.16
N VAL A 31 -32.83 -22.66 33.68
CA VAL A 31 -33.35 -23.25 34.92
C VAL A 31 -32.22 -23.45 35.92
N GLY A 32 -32.32 -22.84 37.08
CA GLY A 32 -31.43 -23.01 38.22
C GLY A 32 -32.20 -23.09 39.52
N GLU A 33 -31.48 -23.20 40.64
CA GLU A 33 -32.09 -23.26 41.97
C GLU A 33 -32.91 -21.98 42.26
N GLY A 34 -34.24 -22.09 42.20
CA GLY A 34 -35.17 -20.97 42.36
C GLY A 34 -35.21 -19.96 41.20
N LEU A 35 -34.50 -20.23 40.09
CA LEU A 35 -34.43 -19.34 38.93
C LEU A 35 -35.02 -20.03 37.69
N ARG A 36 -36.03 -19.41 37.09
CA ARG A 36 -36.57 -19.83 35.79
C ARG A 36 -36.77 -18.61 34.91
N LEU A 37 -36.01 -18.52 33.83
CA LEU A 37 -36.06 -17.42 32.88
C LEU A 37 -36.23 -17.97 31.47
N ASP A 38 -37.14 -17.37 30.71
CA ASP A 38 -37.34 -17.69 29.30
C ASP A 38 -36.96 -16.44 28.47
N VAL A 39 -35.92 -16.57 27.65
CA VAL A 39 -35.34 -15.47 26.87
C VAL A 39 -35.44 -15.77 25.38
N PRO A 40 -35.94 -14.84 24.54
CA PRO A 40 -35.95 -15.05 23.10
C PRO A 40 -34.54 -15.23 22.53
N LEU A 41 -34.33 -16.29 21.75
CA LEU A 41 -33.02 -16.63 21.16
C LEU A 41 -32.43 -15.47 20.33
N GLY A 42 -33.29 -14.72 19.63
CA GLY A 42 -32.89 -13.56 18.83
C GLY A 42 -32.45 -12.33 19.63
N LYS A 43 -32.61 -12.32 20.96
CA LYS A 43 -32.13 -11.26 21.85
C LYS A 43 -30.81 -11.60 22.56
N VAL A 44 -30.26 -12.78 22.29
CA VAL A 44 -29.02 -13.25 22.91
C VAL A 44 -27.85 -12.87 22.02
N GLN A 45 -26.86 -12.19 22.59
CA GLN A 45 -25.61 -11.85 21.91
C GLN A 45 -24.50 -12.78 22.39
N VAL A 46 -23.66 -13.25 21.48
CA VAL A 46 -22.58 -14.19 21.81
C VAL A 46 -21.25 -13.53 21.54
N ASP A 47 -20.37 -13.55 22.55
CA ASP A 47 -19.04 -12.97 22.40
C ASP A 47 -18.17 -13.77 21.40
N PRO A 48 -17.20 -13.11 20.75
CA PRO A 48 -16.17 -13.79 19.98
C PRO A 48 -15.44 -14.88 20.79
N PRO A 49 -14.95 -15.96 20.17
CA PRO A 49 -14.22 -17.00 20.85
C PRO A 49 -12.80 -16.51 21.13
N VAL A 50 -12.47 -16.37 22.42
CA VAL A 50 -11.10 -16.11 22.86
C VAL A 50 -10.51 -17.43 23.36
N GLY A 51 -9.41 -17.86 22.73
CA GLY A 51 -8.78 -19.16 23.00
C GLY A 51 -8.54 -19.40 24.50
N GLY A 52 -9.04 -20.52 25.01
CA GLY A 52 -8.86 -20.95 26.40
C GLY A 52 -9.84 -20.36 27.43
N THR A 53 -10.86 -19.62 26.99
CA THR A 53 -11.88 -19.02 27.89
C THR A 53 -13.26 -19.62 27.70
N ARG A 54 -14.11 -19.56 28.74
CA ARG A 54 -15.52 -19.99 28.66
C ARG A 54 -16.27 -19.14 27.65
N ARG A 55 -17.17 -19.77 26.88
CA ARG A 55 -18.05 -19.04 25.96
C ARG A 55 -19.02 -18.20 26.77
N SER A 56 -19.18 -16.94 26.38
CA SER A 56 -20.10 -16.03 27.04
C SER A 56 -21.28 -15.65 26.15
N LEU A 57 -22.49 -15.75 26.70
CA LEU A 57 -23.73 -15.30 26.08
C LEU A 57 -24.34 -14.19 26.93
N HIS A 58 -24.56 -13.02 26.33
CA HIS A 58 -25.21 -11.88 26.94
C HIS A 58 -26.72 -11.96 26.72
N LEU A 59 -27.46 -11.85 27.82
CA LEU A 59 -28.91 -11.84 27.88
C LEU A 59 -29.41 -10.39 27.90
N PRO A 60 -30.70 -10.15 27.59
CA PRO A 60 -31.32 -8.86 27.87
C PRO A 60 -31.18 -8.51 29.36
N ASP A 61 -31.19 -7.21 29.66
CA ASP A 61 -31.06 -6.64 31.01
C ASP A 61 -29.67 -6.76 31.66
N GLY A 62 -28.64 -7.13 30.88
CA GLY A 62 -27.24 -7.14 31.31
C GLY A 62 -26.80 -8.42 32.03
N ALA A 63 -27.66 -9.44 32.06
CA ALA A 63 -27.32 -10.76 32.57
C ALA A 63 -26.42 -11.54 31.58
N GLN A 64 -25.64 -12.49 32.09
CA GLN A 64 -24.66 -13.23 31.29
C GLN A 64 -24.69 -14.72 31.64
N LEU A 65 -24.57 -15.57 30.63
CA LEU A 65 -24.32 -17.00 30.75
C LEU A 65 -22.88 -17.31 30.34
N GLN A 66 -22.19 -18.14 31.10
CA GLN A 66 -20.87 -18.66 30.74
C GLN A 66 -20.91 -20.18 30.68
N THR A 67 -20.48 -20.78 29.57
CA THR A 67 -20.46 -22.24 29.38
C THR A 67 -19.11 -22.72 28.85
N ASP A 68 -18.73 -23.92 29.27
CA ASP A 68 -17.59 -24.65 28.73
C ASP A 68 -17.98 -25.46 27.47
N ASP A 69 -19.28 -25.60 27.16
CA ASP A 69 -19.78 -26.34 26.00
C ASP A 69 -19.74 -25.49 24.73
N HIS A 70 -18.59 -25.53 24.06
CA HIS A 70 -18.33 -24.77 22.84
C HIS A 70 -19.19 -25.27 21.66
N ALA A 71 -19.44 -26.58 21.59
CA ALA A 71 -20.17 -27.21 20.50
C ALA A 71 -21.66 -26.83 20.52
N ALA A 72 -22.26 -26.75 21.72
CA ALA A 72 -23.63 -26.30 21.89
C ALA A 72 -23.82 -24.85 21.43
N VAL A 73 -22.89 -23.95 21.78
CA VAL A 73 -22.95 -22.53 21.40
C VAL A 73 -22.79 -22.34 19.90
N GLU A 74 -21.86 -23.07 19.26
CA GLU A 74 -21.61 -22.98 17.81
C GLU A 74 -22.80 -23.50 16.99
N THR A 75 -23.46 -24.58 17.45
CA THR A 75 -24.68 -25.11 16.82
C THR A 75 -25.85 -24.11 16.90
N LEU A 76 -25.92 -23.34 17.98
CA LEU A 76 -26.99 -22.37 18.23
C LEU A 76 -26.78 -21.03 17.51
N PHE A 77 -25.53 -20.62 17.32
CA PHE A 77 -25.17 -19.32 16.72
C PHE A 77 -24.15 -19.45 15.58
N PRO A 78 -24.46 -20.20 14.50
CA PRO A 78 -23.49 -20.50 13.43
C PRO A 78 -23.10 -19.30 12.57
N ARG A 79 -23.87 -18.19 12.61
CA ARG A 79 -23.69 -17.02 11.73
C ARG A 79 -23.02 -15.81 12.39
N ALA A 80 -22.77 -15.84 13.70
CA ALA A 80 -22.21 -14.67 14.37
C ALA A 80 -20.74 -14.39 13.96
N HIS A 81 -20.05 -15.37 13.34
CA HIS A 81 -18.57 -15.41 13.28
C HIS A 81 -18.01 -15.57 11.86
N VAL A 82 -18.81 -15.27 10.82
CA VAL A 82 -18.43 -15.52 9.42
C VAL A 82 -17.19 -14.73 8.99
N LEU A 83 -16.91 -13.55 9.56
CA LEU A 83 -15.72 -12.77 9.20
C LEU A 83 -14.47 -13.20 10.01
N GLU A 84 -14.64 -13.56 11.27
CA GLU A 84 -13.54 -13.99 12.15
C GLU A 84 -13.03 -15.40 11.82
N GLY A 85 -13.88 -16.29 11.31
CA GLY A 85 -13.46 -17.61 10.81
C GLY A 85 -12.46 -17.52 9.64
N TRP A 86 -12.52 -16.46 8.83
CA TRP A 86 -11.55 -16.23 7.76
C TRP A 86 -10.21 -15.74 8.31
N VAL A 87 -10.25 -14.85 9.30
CA VAL A 87 -9.04 -14.32 9.96
C VAL A 87 -8.33 -15.43 10.73
N HIS A 88 -9.07 -16.22 11.50
CA HIS A 88 -8.51 -17.34 12.26
C HIS A 88 -8.00 -18.47 11.34
N GLY A 89 -8.67 -18.71 10.20
CA GLY A 89 -8.20 -19.65 9.18
C GLY A 89 -6.92 -19.21 8.46
N LEU A 90 -6.70 -17.90 8.30
CA LEU A 90 -5.43 -17.34 7.82
C LEU A 90 -4.32 -17.47 8.87
N GLU A 91 -4.65 -17.27 10.14
CA GLU A 91 -3.71 -17.29 11.26
C GLU A 91 -3.21 -18.72 11.58
N GLN A 92 -4.06 -19.73 11.40
CA GLN A 92 -3.71 -21.14 11.64
C GLN A 92 -2.80 -21.75 10.56
N ARG A 93 -2.62 -21.10 9.40
CA ARG A 93 -1.90 -21.65 8.24
C ARG A 93 -0.72 -20.77 7.86
N TRP A 94 0.40 -20.99 8.55
CA TRP A 94 1.71 -20.37 8.32
C TRP A 94 2.18 -20.28 6.84
N PRO A 95 1.81 -21.21 5.92
CA PRO A 95 2.12 -21.06 4.50
C PRO A 95 1.55 -19.80 3.84
N TYR A 96 0.38 -19.30 4.26
CA TYR A 96 -0.18 -18.06 3.70
C TYR A 96 0.54 -16.81 4.20
N ALA A 97 0.98 -16.82 5.46
CA ALA A 97 1.84 -15.76 5.99
C ALA A 97 3.16 -15.71 5.21
N LEU A 98 3.78 -16.87 4.96
CA LEU A 98 5.00 -16.97 4.15
C LEU A 98 4.78 -16.50 2.69
N ALA A 99 3.65 -16.88 2.08
CA ALA A 99 3.28 -16.41 0.75
C ALA A 99 3.08 -14.89 0.69
N GLY A 100 2.45 -14.30 1.73
CA GLY A 100 2.29 -12.86 1.85
C GLY A 100 3.63 -12.13 1.95
N VAL A 101 4.54 -12.63 2.78
CA VAL A 101 5.91 -12.09 2.90
C VAL A 101 6.65 -12.19 1.56
N ALA A 102 6.59 -13.34 0.91
CA ALA A 102 7.23 -13.55 -0.40
C ALA A 102 6.66 -12.61 -1.47
N PHE A 103 5.34 -12.40 -1.47
CA PHE A 103 4.68 -11.47 -2.39
C PHE A 103 5.13 -10.03 -2.15
N VAL A 104 5.15 -9.58 -0.89
CA VAL A 104 5.61 -8.22 -0.55
C VAL A 104 7.07 -8.02 -0.96
N ALA A 105 7.93 -9.00 -0.70
CA ALA A 105 9.34 -8.95 -1.09
C ALA A 105 9.51 -8.91 -2.62
N ALA A 106 8.78 -9.76 -3.35
CA ALA A 106 8.81 -9.79 -4.81
C ALA A 106 8.28 -8.49 -5.42
N PHE A 107 7.20 -7.94 -4.86
CA PHE A 107 6.63 -6.67 -5.30
C PHE A 107 7.57 -5.49 -5.02
N ALA A 108 8.21 -5.45 -3.85
CA ALA A 108 9.20 -4.43 -3.52
C ALA A 108 10.41 -4.50 -4.47
N TRP A 109 10.93 -5.70 -4.72
CA TRP A 109 12.00 -5.93 -5.69
C TRP A 109 11.61 -5.47 -7.09
N TRP A 110 10.46 -5.92 -7.59
CA TRP A 110 9.94 -5.52 -8.90
C TRP A 110 9.73 -4.01 -9.01
N SER A 111 9.20 -3.37 -7.95
CA SER A 111 8.97 -1.93 -7.92
C SER A 111 10.27 -1.14 -8.07
N VAL A 112 11.36 -1.59 -7.45
CA VAL A 112 12.67 -0.91 -7.54
C VAL A 112 13.35 -1.18 -8.88
N VAL A 113 13.36 -2.44 -9.33
CA VAL A 113 14.12 -2.84 -10.53
C VAL A 113 13.42 -2.42 -11.82
N ASP A 114 12.10 -2.53 -11.87
CA ASP A 114 11.32 -2.37 -13.11
C ASP A 114 10.22 -1.32 -12.98
N GLY A 115 9.50 -1.30 -11.85
CA GLY A 115 8.37 -0.40 -11.64
C GLY A 115 8.76 1.08 -11.74
N LEU A 116 9.75 1.49 -10.95
CA LEU A 116 10.23 2.87 -10.89
C LEU A 116 10.84 3.32 -12.22
N PRO A 117 11.75 2.56 -12.86
CA PRO A 117 12.33 2.98 -14.14
C PRO A 117 11.29 3.10 -15.25
N ARG A 118 10.28 2.22 -15.30
CA ARG A 118 9.20 2.32 -16.30
C ARG A 118 8.31 3.51 -16.03
N ALA A 119 7.91 3.73 -14.78
CA ALA A 119 7.13 4.90 -14.39
C ALA A 119 7.88 6.20 -14.71
N ALA A 120 9.19 6.25 -14.44
CA ALA A 120 10.03 7.39 -14.75
C ALA A 120 10.12 7.66 -16.26
N LYS A 121 10.26 6.63 -17.11
CA LYS A 121 10.25 6.79 -18.57
C LYS A 121 8.94 7.36 -19.10
N ILE A 122 7.82 6.87 -18.56
CA ILE A 122 6.49 7.37 -18.92
C ILE A 122 6.36 8.84 -18.50
N ALA A 123 6.71 9.15 -17.25
CA ALA A 123 6.67 10.52 -16.73
C ALA A 123 7.58 11.47 -17.51
N ALA A 124 8.78 11.03 -17.88
CA ALA A 124 9.73 11.81 -18.68
C ALA A 124 9.15 12.20 -20.04
N GLY A 125 8.37 11.31 -20.69
CA GLY A 125 7.70 11.62 -21.95
C GLY A 125 6.62 12.71 -21.86
N PHE A 126 6.15 13.05 -20.65
CA PHE A 126 5.22 14.15 -20.42
C PHE A 126 5.90 15.46 -20.02
N VAL A 127 7.23 15.47 -19.87
CA VAL A 127 7.97 16.68 -19.51
C VAL A 127 7.99 17.63 -20.71
N PRO A 128 7.50 18.87 -20.58
CA PRO A 128 7.56 19.83 -21.68
C PRO A 128 9.01 20.21 -22.02
N ALA A 129 9.29 20.43 -23.30
CA ALA A 129 10.62 20.86 -23.77
C ALA A 129 11.13 22.15 -23.08
N THR A 130 10.23 23.01 -22.61
CA THR A 130 10.59 24.22 -21.84
C THR A 130 11.19 23.91 -20.47
N VAL A 131 10.75 22.84 -19.81
CA VAL A 131 11.32 22.37 -18.54
C VAL A 131 12.67 21.74 -18.78
N GLU A 132 12.81 20.95 -19.84
CA GLU A 132 14.10 20.40 -20.25
C GLU A 132 15.11 21.50 -20.58
N ALA A 133 14.71 22.55 -21.30
CA ALA A 133 15.58 23.68 -21.61
C ALA A 133 16.09 24.39 -20.36
N LYS A 134 15.25 24.56 -19.32
CA LYS A 134 15.68 25.12 -18.03
C LYS A 134 16.72 24.22 -17.34
N LEU A 135 16.53 22.91 -17.36
CA LEU A 135 17.50 21.94 -16.83
C LEU A 135 18.82 22.00 -17.61
N GLY A 136 18.76 22.15 -18.94
CA GLY A 136 19.92 22.35 -19.80
C GLY A 136 20.68 23.64 -19.45
N GLU A 137 20.00 24.76 -19.26
CA GLU A 137 20.60 26.04 -18.89
C GLU A 137 21.26 25.99 -17.50
N GLN A 138 20.61 25.32 -16.53
CA GLN A 138 21.22 25.07 -15.22
C GLN A 138 22.47 24.21 -15.35
N THR A 139 22.43 23.16 -16.16
CA THR A 139 23.58 22.28 -16.40
C THR A 139 24.72 23.07 -17.03
N LEU A 140 24.44 23.87 -18.06
CA LEU A 140 25.44 24.72 -18.73
C LEU A 140 26.08 25.70 -17.76
N SER A 141 25.30 26.39 -16.92
CA SER A 141 25.83 27.37 -15.95
C SER A 141 26.72 26.72 -14.88
N PHE A 142 26.52 25.44 -14.55
CA PHE A 142 27.42 24.68 -13.69
C PHE A 142 28.79 24.43 -14.33
N PHE A 143 28.84 24.20 -15.65
CA PHE A 143 30.08 23.97 -16.39
C PHE A 143 30.81 25.27 -16.76
N GLU A 144 30.06 26.33 -17.02
CA GLU A 144 30.61 27.65 -17.34
C GLU A 144 31.39 28.22 -16.14
N GLY A 145 32.66 28.58 -16.38
CA GLY A 145 33.54 29.16 -15.37
C GLY A 145 34.34 28.14 -14.53
N LYS A 146 33.83 26.92 -14.35
CA LYS A 146 34.56 25.84 -13.64
C LYS A 146 35.38 24.95 -14.58
N VAL A 147 34.76 24.50 -15.68
CA VAL A 147 35.35 23.50 -16.60
C VAL A 147 35.50 24.07 -18.00
N CYS A 148 34.51 24.85 -18.44
CA CYS A 148 34.43 25.37 -19.80
C CYS A 148 34.48 26.89 -19.81
N ARG A 149 35.17 27.44 -20.82
CA ARG A 149 35.32 28.87 -21.10
C ARG A 149 34.78 29.19 -22.50
N PRO A 150 34.64 30.48 -22.85
CA PRO A 150 34.35 30.86 -24.23
C PRO A 150 35.31 30.20 -25.22
N SER A 151 34.78 29.81 -26.39
CA SER A 151 35.56 29.18 -27.46
C SER A 151 36.70 30.08 -27.95
N ALA A 152 37.82 29.47 -28.30
CA ALA A 152 38.97 30.12 -28.94
C ALA A 152 38.82 30.22 -30.47
N LEU A 153 37.76 29.64 -31.05
CA LEU A 153 37.46 29.73 -32.48
C LEU A 153 37.12 31.18 -32.86
N SER A 154 37.54 31.60 -34.06
CA SER A 154 37.19 32.91 -34.61
C SER A 154 35.68 33.04 -34.80
N ALA A 155 35.16 34.28 -34.70
CA ALA A 155 33.74 34.56 -34.88
C ALA A 155 33.20 34.04 -36.23
N ALA A 156 33.98 34.21 -37.30
CA ALA A 156 33.63 33.68 -38.63
C ALA A 156 33.48 32.15 -38.63
N ARG A 157 34.35 31.43 -37.90
CA ARG A 157 34.25 29.97 -37.80
C ARG A 157 33.05 29.54 -36.97
N GLN A 158 32.78 30.22 -35.86
CA GLN A 158 31.60 29.95 -35.03
C GLN A 158 30.31 30.17 -35.82
N GLN A 159 30.23 31.26 -36.58
CA GLN A 159 29.06 31.58 -37.41
C GLN A 159 28.85 30.56 -38.54
N ALA A 160 29.93 30.13 -39.21
CA ALA A 160 29.86 29.07 -40.22
C ALA A 160 29.36 27.73 -39.63
N LEU A 161 29.78 27.39 -38.41
CA LEU A 161 29.31 26.20 -37.71
C LEU A 161 27.83 26.31 -37.31
N GLN A 162 27.42 27.45 -36.78
CA GLN A 162 26.01 27.71 -36.43
C GLN A 162 25.10 27.62 -37.66
N GLN A 163 25.51 28.17 -38.81
CA GLN A 163 24.74 28.08 -40.05
C GLN A 163 24.60 26.64 -40.55
N ARG A 164 25.71 25.87 -40.53
CA ARG A 164 25.67 24.45 -40.90
C ARG A 164 24.76 23.66 -39.97
N PHE A 165 24.83 23.94 -38.66
CA PHE A 165 24.00 23.28 -37.67
C PHE A 165 22.51 23.62 -37.84
N ALA A 166 22.18 24.88 -38.08
CA ALA A 166 20.80 25.30 -38.38
C ALA A 166 20.25 24.59 -39.64
N GLY A 167 21.09 24.39 -40.66
CA GLY A 167 20.71 23.62 -41.84
C GLY A 167 20.41 22.14 -41.53
N LEU A 168 21.12 21.54 -40.58
CA LEU A 168 20.87 20.15 -40.15
C LEU A 168 19.58 20.00 -39.34
N THR A 169 19.20 21.03 -38.58
CA THR A 169 18.05 20.95 -37.65
C THR A 169 16.76 21.55 -38.21
N ALA A 170 16.81 22.30 -39.32
CA ALA A 170 15.66 22.99 -39.91
C ALA A 170 14.45 22.09 -40.27
N GLY A 171 14.63 20.76 -40.35
CA GLY A 171 13.56 19.80 -40.66
C GLY A 171 13.07 18.97 -39.47
N LEU A 172 13.59 19.19 -38.27
CA LEU A 172 13.19 18.42 -37.08
C LEU A 172 11.85 18.95 -36.54
N SER A 173 10.88 18.06 -36.36
CA SER A 173 9.51 18.37 -35.88
C SER A 173 9.25 17.79 -34.49
N ASP A 174 10.29 17.69 -33.66
CA ASP A 174 10.26 17.15 -32.31
C ASP A 174 9.99 18.20 -31.22
N GLY A 175 9.76 19.46 -31.60
CA GLY A 175 9.40 20.54 -30.68
C GLY A 175 10.59 21.15 -29.92
N TYR A 176 11.82 20.76 -30.25
CA TYR A 176 13.03 21.30 -29.63
C TYR A 176 13.61 22.50 -30.40
N SER A 177 14.12 23.48 -29.65
CA SER A 177 14.87 24.62 -30.19
C SER A 177 16.38 24.33 -30.11
N TYR A 178 16.91 23.72 -31.17
CA TYR A 178 18.32 23.32 -31.20
C TYR A 178 19.28 24.51 -31.25
N ARG A 179 20.32 24.50 -30.40
CA ARG A 179 21.36 25.54 -30.33
C ARG A 179 22.75 24.93 -30.24
N LEU A 180 23.68 25.36 -31.08
CA LEU A 180 25.09 24.96 -30.99
C LEU A 180 25.89 25.96 -30.17
N LEU A 181 26.61 25.47 -29.16
CA LEU A 181 27.40 26.25 -28.21
C LEU A 181 28.89 25.84 -28.28
N PRO A 182 29.71 26.53 -29.10
CA PRO A 182 31.16 26.34 -29.09
C PRO A 182 31.74 26.78 -27.74
N ARG A 183 32.56 25.91 -27.12
CA ARG A 183 33.20 26.16 -25.82
C ARG A 183 34.63 25.62 -25.81
N ASN A 184 35.51 26.24 -25.03
CA ASN A 184 36.83 25.71 -24.77
C ASN A 184 36.84 25.05 -23.39
N CYS A 185 36.88 23.72 -23.34
CA CYS A 185 36.90 22.95 -22.10
C CYS A 185 38.26 22.26 -21.95
N ARG A 186 39.18 22.91 -21.23
CA ARG A 186 40.52 22.37 -20.98
C ARG A 186 40.42 21.05 -20.22
N GLY A 187 40.94 19.97 -20.81
CA GLY A 187 40.91 18.61 -20.26
C GLY A 187 39.86 17.68 -20.88
N VAL A 188 38.88 18.20 -21.62
CA VAL A 188 37.91 17.37 -22.36
C VAL A 188 38.42 17.04 -23.76
N GLY A 189 39.13 17.98 -24.41
CA GLY A 189 39.56 17.87 -25.81
C GLY A 189 38.39 18.04 -26.79
N ALA A 190 38.62 17.72 -28.07
CA ALA A 190 37.60 17.82 -29.11
C ALA A 190 36.46 16.81 -28.87
N ASN A 191 35.27 17.31 -28.57
CA ASN A 191 34.12 16.50 -28.18
C ASN A 191 32.81 17.29 -28.43
N ALA A 192 31.67 16.61 -28.35
CA ALA A 192 30.36 17.26 -28.36
C ALA A 192 29.36 16.47 -27.50
N PHE A 193 28.55 17.18 -26.71
CA PHE A 193 27.51 16.58 -25.88
C PHE A 193 26.22 17.39 -25.91
N ALA A 194 25.09 16.70 -25.84
CA ALA A 194 23.76 17.29 -25.82
C ALA A 194 23.30 17.54 -24.38
N LEU A 195 22.71 18.70 -24.16
CA LEU A 195 22.02 19.08 -22.93
C LEU A 195 20.51 18.95 -23.13
N PRO A 196 19.75 18.73 -22.05
CA PRO A 196 18.29 18.76 -22.09
C PRO A 196 17.76 20.05 -22.74
N GLY A 197 16.70 19.93 -23.54
CA GLY A 197 16.10 21.06 -24.25
C GLY A 197 16.80 21.52 -25.53
N GLY A 198 17.72 20.70 -26.10
CA GLY A 198 18.23 20.86 -27.46
C GLY A 198 19.52 21.68 -27.60
N ALA A 199 20.17 22.08 -26.51
CA ALA A 199 21.47 22.73 -26.58
C ALA A 199 22.59 21.68 -26.79
N ILE A 200 23.47 21.90 -27.76
CA ILE A 200 24.62 21.04 -28.04
C ILE A 200 25.89 21.83 -27.74
N VAL A 201 26.67 21.36 -26.77
CA VAL A 201 27.99 21.93 -26.46
C VAL A 201 29.02 21.23 -27.31
N MET A 202 29.77 22.00 -28.10
CA MET A 202 30.88 21.50 -28.91
C MET A 202 32.16 22.08 -28.35
N THR A 203 33.14 21.23 -28.05
CA THR A 203 34.41 21.63 -27.48
C THR A 203 35.49 21.78 -28.55
N ASP A 204 36.28 22.85 -28.41
CA ASP A 204 37.43 23.14 -29.28
C ASP A 204 38.53 22.07 -29.21
#